data_AF-A0A651F0R1-F1
#
_entry.id   AF-A0A651F0R1-F1
#
_cell.length_a   1.000
_cell.length_b   1.000
_cell.length_c   1.000
_cell.angle_alpha   90.00
_cell.angle_beta   90.00
_cell.angle_gamma   90.00
#
_symmetry.space_group_name_H-M   'P 1'
#
loop_
_entity.id
_entity.type
_entity.pdbx_description
1 polymer ?
#
loop_
_entity_poly.entity_id
_entity_poly.type
_entity_poly.pdbx_seq_one_letter_code
_entity_poly.pdbx_strand_id
1 'polypeptide(L)'
;MTTCSSIETSQCIIEFLPLSIPDTVNAITPILLGGAIIFIFFKCLPKIQKLLDAIVNRINEGSSINTPLGSIGQSPNLQELKKVSPEAQISNENTVTDSENWTDKRRELYEKPKGLFLAHIIEPLPKSKTSSFNDPAAEDRKWYDAFIYIIGHDSRDGSKKSALQDIEHAEFFLGPQWGNKIFKEEPKNGLIGISTAAYGPFLCLCRVTLKNKEVIELSHYVDFEMRQIFDKRT
;
A
#
# COMPACT_ATOMS: atom_id res chain seq x y z
N MET A 1 -33.68 26.97 -28.47
CA MET A 1 -34.16 27.99 -27.51
C MET A 1 -34.68 27.24 -26.30
N THR A 2 -33.87 27.11 -25.27
CA THR A 2 -34.19 26.32 -24.07
C THR A 2 -33.95 27.23 -22.87
N THR A 3 -35.01 27.49 -22.12
CA THR A 3 -35.09 28.51 -21.06
C THR A 3 -34.43 28.05 -19.78
N CYS A 4 -33.54 28.88 -19.23
CA CYS A 4 -32.99 28.77 -17.88
C CYS A 4 -34.09 28.96 -16.83
N SER A 5 -34.21 28.01 -15.91
CA SER A 5 -34.98 28.16 -14.66
C SER A 5 -34.03 28.62 -13.55
N SER A 6 -34.26 29.82 -13.03
CA SER A 6 -33.63 30.41 -11.85
C SER A 6 -34.05 29.65 -10.58
N ILE A 7 -33.06 29.27 -9.77
CA ILE A 7 -33.25 28.67 -8.44
C ILE A 7 -33.17 29.80 -7.40
N GLU A 8 -34.28 30.00 -6.67
CA GLU A 8 -34.39 30.92 -5.56
C GLU A 8 -33.58 30.41 -4.35
N THR A 9 -32.59 31.20 -3.92
CA THR A 9 -31.88 31.03 -2.66
C THR A 9 -32.74 31.50 -1.49
N SER A 10 -33.33 30.57 -0.75
CA SER A 10 -33.96 30.84 0.54
C SER A 10 -32.90 31.14 1.59
N GLN A 11 -32.78 32.41 2.00
CA GLN A 11 -32.00 32.83 3.15
C GLN A 11 -32.71 32.37 4.43
N CYS A 12 -32.14 31.36 5.10
CA CYS A 12 -32.56 30.95 6.44
C CYS A 12 -31.93 31.93 7.44
N ILE A 13 -32.68 32.96 7.84
CA ILE A 13 -32.31 33.90 8.90
C ILE A 13 -32.45 33.14 10.22
N ILE A 14 -31.32 32.69 10.77
CA ILE A 14 -31.25 32.19 12.15
C ILE A 14 -31.23 33.42 13.06
N GLU A 15 -32.39 33.76 13.62
CA GLU A 15 -32.49 34.73 14.72
C GLU A 15 -31.76 34.17 15.95
N PHE A 16 -30.56 34.68 16.21
CA PHE A 16 -29.84 34.46 17.46
C PHE A 16 -30.55 35.23 18.58
N LEU A 17 -31.35 34.51 19.37
CA LEU A 17 -31.79 35.00 20.67
C LEU A 17 -30.56 35.22 21.57
N PRO A 18 -30.38 36.42 22.15
CA PRO A 18 -29.29 36.66 23.08
C PRO A 18 -29.55 35.87 24.37
N LEU A 19 -28.83 34.77 24.53
CA LEU A 19 -28.78 34.03 25.79
C LEU A 19 -28.04 34.91 26.81
N SER A 20 -28.77 35.55 27.73
CA SER A 20 -28.14 36.29 28.83
C SER A 20 -27.49 35.29 29.79
N ILE A 21 -26.18 35.16 29.70
CA ILE A 21 -25.39 34.37 30.63
C ILE A 21 -25.26 35.22 31.90
N PRO A 22 -25.72 34.75 33.07
CA PRO A 22 -25.59 35.50 34.32
C PRO A 22 -24.10 35.71 34.67
N ASP A 23 -23.74 36.93 35.05
CA ASP A 23 -22.35 37.34 35.36
C ASP A 23 -21.69 36.61 36.55
N THR A 24 -22.39 35.68 37.19
CA THR A 24 -21.94 34.93 38.37
C THR A 24 -21.19 33.63 38.06
N VAL A 25 -21.01 33.26 36.79
CA VAL A 25 -20.33 32.01 36.39
C VAL A 25 -18.81 32.21 36.11
N ASN A 26 -18.25 33.38 36.41
CA ASN A 26 -16.88 33.70 35.97
C ASN A 26 -15.73 33.16 36.83
N ALA A 27 -15.97 32.59 38.01
CA ALA A 27 -14.89 32.13 38.91
C ALA A 27 -14.76 30.60 39.05
N ILE A 28 -15.83 29.83 38.87
CA ILE A 28 -15.84 28.37 39.18
C ILE A 28 -15.49 27.52 37.93
N THR A 29 -15.85 28.02 36.75
CA THR A 29 -15.65 27.36 35.45
C THR A 29 -14.18 27.02 35.11
N PRO A 30 -13.18 27.89 35.36
CA PRO A 30 -11.78 27.55 35.06
C PRO A 30 -11.21 26.45 35.96
N ILE A 31 -11.67 26.34 37.21
CA ILE A 31 -11.21 25.32 38.16
C ILE A 31 -11.71 23.94 37.75
N LEU A 32 -12.99 23.83 37.37
CA LEU A 32 -13.57 22.56 36.88
C LEU A 32 -12.97 22.14 35.54
N LEU A 33 -12.72 23.09 34.63
CA LEU A 33 -12.08 22.80 33.35
C LEU A 33 -10.62 22.33 33.55
N GLY A 34 -9.87 22.99 34.44
CA GLY A 34 -8.51 22.59 34.81
C GLY A 34 -8.47 21.19 35.42
N GLY A 35 -9.39 20.88 36.34
CA GLY A 35 -9.52 19.55 36.94
C GLY A 35 -9.84 18.46 35.92
N ALA A 36 -10.74 18.74 34.96
CA ALA A 36 -11.10 17.80 33.90
C ALA A 36 -9.92 17.54 32.94
N ILE A 37 -9.17 18.57 32.55
CA ILE A 37 -7.98 18.42 31.70
C ILE A 37 -6.91 17.57 32.40
N ILE A 38 -6.63 17.86 33.67
CA ILE A 38 -5.67 17.08 34.47
C ILE A 38 -6.14 15.62 34.60
N PHE A 39 -7.41 15.39 34.88
CA PHE A 39 -7.96 14.04 35.00
C PHE A 39 -7.88 13.26 33.68
N ILE A 40 -8.22 13.88 32.55
CA ILE A 40 -8.07 13.29 31.22
C ILE A 40 -6.59 12.98 30.95
N PHE A 41 -5.68 13.89 31.28
CA PHE A 41 -4.25 13.71 31.11
C PHE A 41 -3.74 12.49 31.90
N PHE A 42 -4.09 12.37 33.18
CA PHE A 42 -3.69 11.22 34.02
C PHE A 42 -4.32 9.89 33.56
N LYS A 43 -5.56 9.91 33.07
CA LYS A 43 -6.21 8.72 32.49
C LYS A 43 -5.60 8.29 31.16
N CYS A 44 -5.10 9.23 30.36
CA CYS A 44 -4.49 8.96 29.06
C CYS A 44 -2.99 8.64 29.13
N LEU A 45 -2.29 9.07 30.19
CA LEU A 45 -0.86 8.79 30.43
C LEU A 45 -0.45 7.33 30.19
N PRO A 46 -1.13 6.31 30.76
CA PRO A 46 -0.71 4.92 30.57
C PRO A 46 -0.93 4.41 29.14
N LYS A 47 -1.88 4.99 28.38
CA LYS A 47 -2.07 4.67 26.96
C LYS A 47 -0.99 5.32 26.10
N ILE A 48 -0.57 6.54 26.44
CA ILE A 48 0.52 7.25 25.77
C ILE A 48 1.85 6.51 26.00
N GLN A 49 2.11 6.01 27.22
CA GLN A 49 3.31 5.20 27.49
C GLN A 49 3.38 3.97 26.61
N LYS A 50 2.29 3.19 26.49
CA LYS A 50 2.25 2.03 25.59
C LYS A 50 2.50 2.40 24.12
N LEU A 51 2.02 3.57 23.70
CA LEU A 51 2.22 4.07 22.34
C LEU A 51 3.68 4.52 22.12
N LEU A 52 4.29 5.17 23.11
CA LEU A 52 5.72 5.53 23.09
C LEU A 52 6.61 4.30 23.11
N ASP A 53 6.32 3.30 23.94
CA ASP A 53 7.09 2.05 24.00
C ASP A 53 7.02 1.30 22.67
N ALA A 54 5.84 1.27 22.03
CA ALA A 54 5.70 0.69 20.69
C ALA A 54 6.51 1.46 19.63
N ILE A 55 6.57 2.79 19.72
CA ILE A 55 7.39 3.64 18.84
C ILE A 55 8.89 3.39 19.08
N VAL A 56 9.33 3.36 20.34
CA VAL A 56 10.73 3.12 20.71
C VAL A 56 11.19 1.74 20.28
N ASN A 57 10.39 0.70 20.54
CA ASN A 57 10.70 -0.66 20.09
C ASN A 57 10.83 -0.73 18.57
N ARG A 58 9.92 -0.07 17.84
CA ARG A 58 9.98 0.01 16.38
C ARG A 58 11.22 0.74 15.86
N ILE A 59 11.66 1.80 16.55
CA ILE A 59 12.91 2.51 16.23
C ILE A 59 14.13 1.61 16.50
N ASN A 60 14.14 0.90 17.63
CA ASN A 60 15.22 -0.04 17.99
C ASN A 60 15.31 -1.24 17.04
N GLU A 61 14.18 -1.64 16.42
CA GLU A 61 14.12 -2.66 15.37
C GLU A 61 14.55 -2.15 13.99
N GLY A 62 14.95 -0.87 13.86
CA GLY A 62 15.46 -0.30 12.61
C GLY A 62 14.38 0.13 11.62
N SER A 63 13.13 0.26 12.05
CA SER A 63 12.06 0.78 11.19
C SER A 63 12.06 2.31 11.21
N SER A 64 12.32 2.93 10.05
CA SER A 64 12.23 4.39 9.89
C SER A 64 10.78 4.86 10.05
N ILE A 65 10.55 5.87 10.89
CA ILE A 65 9.23 6.52 11.04
C ILE A 65 9.25 7.84 10.28
N ASN A 66 8.40 7.94 9.26
CA ASN A 66 8.17 9.19 8.55
C ASN A 66 7.17 10.03 9.33
N THR A 67 7.61 11.16 9.88
CA THR A 67 6.73 12.17 10.50
C THR A 67 6.65 13.41 9.60
N PRO A 68 5.63 14.28 9.74
CA PRO A 68 5.56 15.56 9.03
C PRO A 68 6.78 16.47 9.26
N LEU A 69 7.51 16.28 10.37
CA LEU A 69 8.76 17.01 10.69
C LEU A 69 10.04 16.36 10.13
N GLY A 70 9.93 15.24 9.41
CA GLY A 70 11.05 14.49 8.87
C GLY A 70 11.03 13.01 9.24
N SER A 71 11.93 12.24 8.64
CA SER A 71 12.13 10.83 8.96
C SER A 71 12.98 10.69 10.22
N ILE A 72 12.42 10.13 11.28
CA ILE A 72 13.13 9.76 12.50
C ILE A 72 13.54 8.29 12.37
N GLY A 73 14.85 8.04 12.39
CA GLY A 73 15.47 6.73 12.17
C GLY A 73 16.39 6.74 10.93
N GLN A 74 17.47 5.98 10.98
CA GLN A 74 18.32 5.76 9.80
C GLN A 74 17.58 4.79 8.88
N SER A 75 17.10 5.24 7.73
CA SER A 75 16.72 4.30 6.68
C SER A 75 17.94 3.43 6.38
N PRO A 76 17.78 2.09 6.31
CA PRO A 76 18.91 1.21 6.06
C PRO A 76 19.62 1.68 4.79
N ASN A 77 20.92 1.94 4.93
CA ASN A 77 21.72 2.42 3.82
C ASN A 77 21.87 1.27 2.83
N LEU A 78 21.03 1.24 1.80
CA LEU A 78 21.07 0.19 0.77
C LEU A 78 22.42 0.12 0.06
N GLN A 79 23.23 1.18 0.13
CA GLN A 79 24.60 1.20 -0.43
C GLN A 79 25.59 0.36 0.40
N GLU A 80 25.26 0.04 1.66
CA GLU A 80 26.06 -0.85 2.52
C GLU A 80 25.80 -2.33 2.21
N LEU A 81 24.77 -2.67 1.42
CA LEU A 81 24.53 -4.04 1.01
C LEU A 81 25.68 -4.51 0.11
N LYS A 82 26.24 -5.68 0.42
CA LYS A 82 27.31 -6.30 -0.37
C LYS A 82 26.82 -6.54 -1.80
N LYS A 83 27.41 -5.84 -2.77
CA LYS A 83 27.16 -6.09 -4.19
C LYS A 83 27.70 -7.47 -4.56
N VAL A 84 26.82 -8.34 -5.06
CA VAL A 84 27.19 -9.65 -5.59
C VAL A 84 27.29 -9.52 -7.11
N SER A 85 28.43 -9.89 -7.70
CA SER A 85 28.61 -9.96 -9.16
C SER A 85 28.46 -11.42 -9.61
N PRO A 86 27.89 -11.68 -10.80
CA PRO A 86 27.82 -13.03 -11.37
C PRO A 86 29.19 -13.70 -11.53
N GLU A 87 30.25 -12.90 -11.71
CA GLU A 87 31.64 -13.33 -11.92
C GLU A 87 32.44 -13.45 -10.61
N ALA A 88 31.84 -13.08 -9.46
CA ALA A 88 32.52 -13.15 -8.19
C ALA A 88 32.95 -14.60 -7.90
N GLN A 89 34.27 -14.83 -7.90
CA GLN A 89 34.85 -16.14 -7.65
C GLN A 89 34.33 -16.71 -6.34
N ILE A 90 33.84 -17.96 -6.39
CA ILE A 90 33.44 -18.73 -5.23
C ILE A 90 34.69 -18.89 -4.36
N SER A 91 34.87 -18.03 -3.36
CA SER A 91 35.83 -18.28 -2.29
C SER A 91 35.40 -19.59 -1.63
N ASN A 92 36.29 -20.58 -1.64
CA ASN A 92 36.09 -21.99 -1.24
C ASN A 92 35.62 -22.22 0.22
N GLU A 93 35.14 -21.20 0.92
CA GLU A 93 34.84 -21.22 2.35
C GLU A 93 33.36 -21.44 2.68
N ASN A 94 32.47 -21.49 1.69
CA ASN A 94 31.07 -21.88 1.88
C ASN A 94 30.80 -23.24 1.22
N THR A 95 30.34 -24.19 2.04
CA THR A 95 30.14 -25.61 1.73
C THR A 95 29.24 -25.84 0.52
N VAL A 96 29.80 -26.50 -0.50
CA VAL A 96 29.16 -26.91 -1.77
C VAL A 96 27.80 -27.60 -1.56
N THR A 97 27.61 -28.30 -0.45
CA THR A 97 26.39 -29.02 -0.07
C THR A 97 25.14 -28.14 0.07
N ASP A 98 25.27 -26.85 0.39
CA ASP A 98 24.09 -25.97 0.49
C ASP A 98 23.62 -25.49 -0.89
N SER A 99 24.52 -25.39 -1.87
CA SER A 99 24.24 -24.80 -3.19
C SER A 99 23.33 -25.66 -4.07
N GLU A 100 23.45 -26.99 -4.00
CA GLU A 100 22.58 -27.93 -4.72
C GLU A 100 21.13 -27.83 -4.21
N ASN A 101 20.95 -27.78 -2.89
CA ASN A 101 19.64 -27.63 -2.25
C ASN A 101 18.95 -26.32 -2.65
N TRP A 102 19.69 -25.21 -2.71
CA TRP A 102 19.15 -23.93 -3.17
C TRP A 102 18.78 -23.92 -4.66
N THR A 103 19.54 -24.64 -5.49
CA THR A 103 19.23 -24.77 -6.92
C THR A 103 17.93 -25.53 -7.14
N ASP A 104 17.72 -26.63 -6.39
CA ASP A 104 16.50 -27.42 -6.44
C ASP A 104 15.28 -26.65 -5.94
N LYS A 105 15.40 -25.96 -4.79
CA LYS A 105 14.35 -25.07 -4.29
C LYS A 105 14.00 -23.97 -5.27
N ARG A 106 15.01 -23.34 -5.86
CA ARG A 106 14.79 -22.30 -6.88
C ARG A 106 14.04 -22.87 -8.07
N ARG A 107 14.38 -24.06 -8.53
CA ARG A 107 13.70 -24.74 -9.63
C ARG A 107 12.23 -25.03 -9.30
N GLU A 108 11.95 -25.53 -8.11
CA GLU A 108 10.59 -25.77 -7.61
C GLU A 108 9.75 -24.48 -7.65
N LEU A 109 10.34 -23.33 -7.29
CA LEU A 109 9.68 -22.02 -7.36
C LEU A 109 9.35 -21.58 -8.79
N TYR A 110 10.03 -22.07 -9.82
CA TYR A 110 9.68 -21.83 -11.22
C TYR A 110 8.69 -22.87 -11.75
N GLU A 111 8.87 -24.14 -11.40
CA GLU A 111 8.06 -25.25 -11.91
C GLU A 111 6.63 -25.19 -11.38
N LYS A 112 6.44 -24.92 -10.08
CA LYS A 112 5.13 -24.87 -9.44
C LYS A 112 4.18 -23.85 -10.08
N PRO A 113 4.59 -22.58 -10.32
CA PRO A 113 3.74 -21.63 -11.03
C PRO A 113 3.90 -21.70 -12.56
N LYS A 114 4.61 -22.70 -13.09
CA LYS A 114 4.89 -22.87 -14.54
C LYS A 114 5.53 -21.64 -15.19
N GLY A 115 6.44 -21.00 -14.47
CA GLY A 115 7.11 -19.79 -14.91
C GLY A 115 6.19 -18.56 -14.97
N LEU A 116 4.97 -18.62 -14.42
CA LEU A 116 4.11 -17.45 -14.27
C LEU A 116 4.43 -16.74 -12.96
N PHE A 117 4.48 -15.41 -13.00
CA PHE A 117 4.70 -14.58 -11.82
C PHE A 117 3.79 -13.38 -11.87
N LEU A 118 3.53 -12.80 -10.70
CA LEU A 118 2.94 -11.49 -10.61
C LEU A 118 4.05 -10.44 -10.53
N ALA A 119 3.81 -9.31 -11.17
CA ALA A 119 4.60 -8.11 -11.04
C ALA A 119 3.69 -6.94 -10.72
N HIS A 120 4.27 -5.85 -10.21
CA HIS A 120 3.54 -4.60 -10.06
C HIS A 120 4.39 -3.39 -10.42
N ILE A 121 3.70 -2.33 -10.79
CA ILE A 121 4.24 -0.98 -10.94
C ILE A 121 3.31 -0.03 -10.18
N ILE A 122 3.87 0.97 -9.52
CA ILE A 122 3.09 2.06 -8.91
C ILE A 122 3.39 3.38 -9.60
N GLU A 123 2.36 4.18 -9.82
CA GLU A 123 2.46 5.53 -10.37
C GLU A 123 1.72 6.52 -9.47
N PRO A 124 2.27 7.73 -9.20
CA PRO A 124 1.55 8.73 -8.43
C PRO A 124 0.25 9.14 -9.10
N LEU A 125 -0.84 9.16 -8.34
CA LEU A 125 -2.12 9.68 -8.82
C LEU A 125 -2.08 11.22 -8.83
N PRO A 126 -2.51 11.88 -9.92
CA PRO A 126 -2.62 13.34 -9.94
C PRO A 126 -3.66 13.80 -8.92
N LYS A 127 -3.41 14.94 -8.26
CA LYS A 127 -4.29 15.52 -7.23
C LYS A 127 -5.74 15.69 -7.68
N SER A 128 -5.98 15.92 -8.96
CA SER A 128 -7.32 16.03 -9.54
C SER A 128 -8.15 14.75 -9.44
N LYS A 129 -7.49 13.58 -9.36
CA LYS A 129 -8.16 12.28 -9.19
C LYS A 129 -8.28 11.88 -7.72
N THR A 130 -7.44 12.41 -6.83
CA THR A 130 -7.45 12.06 -5.40
C THR A 130 -8.60 12.70 -4.64
N SER A 131 -9.09 13.86 -5.09
CA SER A 131 -10.27 14.53 -4.50
C SER A 131 -11.58 13.77 -4.70
N SER A 132 -11.59 12.72 -5.54
CA SER A 132 -12.77 11.86 -5.75
C SER A 132 -12.95 10.80 -4.65
N PHE A 133 -11.98 10.63 -3.76
CA PHE A 133 -12.14 9.78 -2.58
C PHE A 133 -12.82 10.63 -1.49
N ASN A 134 -14.06 10.30 -1.12
CA ASN A 134 -14.87 10.97 -0.09
C ASN A 134 -14.31 10.80 1.34
N ASP A 135 -13.01 10.92 1.51
CA ASP A 135 -12.31 10.77 2.78
C ASP A 135 -11.55 12.08 3.05
N PRO A 136 -11.94 12.87 4.08
CA PRO A 136 -11.27 14.14 4.37
C PRO A 136 -9.79 13.96 4.74
N ALA A 137 -9.37 12.75 5.15
CA ALA A 137 -7.95 12.43 5.34
C ALA A 137 -7.25 12.01 4.04
N ALA A 138 -7.93 11.98 2.89
CA ALA A 138 -7.33 11.71 1.59
C ALA A 138 -6.60 12.93 1.01
N GLU A 139 -6.92 14.15 1.43
CA GLU A 139 -6.24 15.36 0.93
C GLU A 139 -4.74 15.38 1.30
N ASP A 140 -4.39 14.82 2.46
CA ASP A 140 -3.01 14.75 2.95
C ASP A 140 -2.29 13.44 2.55
N ARG A 141 -3.00 12.44 2.01
CA ARG A 141 -2.42 11.16 1.61
C ARG A 141 -2.04 11.14 0.13
N LYS A 142 -0.81 10.74 -0.16
CA LYS A 142 -0.37 10.46 -1.53
C LYS A 142 -0.94 9.12 -1.99
N TRP A 143 -1.81 9.17 -2.98
CA TRP A 143 -2.36 7.98 -3.63
C TRP A 143 -1.52 7.58 -4.83
N TYR A 144 -1.49 6.29 -5.14
CA TYR A 144 -0.85 5.74 -6.32
C TYR A 144 -1.82 4.84 -7.07
N ASP A 145 -1.69 4.81 -8.39
CA ASP A 145 -2.23 3.75 -9.23
C ASP A 145 -1.24 2.58 -9.17
N ALA A 146 -1.70 1.45 -8.63
CA ALA A 146 -0.98 0.18 -8.63
C ALA A 146 -1.47 -0.68 -9.81
N PHE A 147 -0.57 -0.94 -10.75
CA PHE A 147 -0.78 -1.86 -11.86
C PHE A 147 -0.22 -3.21 -11.48
N ILE A 148 -1.06 -4.25 -11.42
CA ILE A 148 -0.68 -5.61 -11.03
C ILE A 148 -0.99 -6.52 -12.20
N TYR A 149 0.01 -7.25 -12.70
CA TYR A 149 -0.15 -8.04 -13.91
C TYR A 149 0.71 -9.31 -13.88
N ILE A 150 0.32 -10.27 -14.71
CA ILE A 150 1.02 -11.55 -14.86
C ILE A 150 2.16 -11.36 -15.87
N ILE A 151 3.34 -11.82 -15.51
CA ILE A 151 4.49 -11.95 -16.39
C ILE A 151 4.84 -13.43 -16.57
N GLY A 152 5.31 -13.79 -17.76
CA GLY A 152 5.89 -15.10 -18.03
C GLY A 152 7.42 -15.04 -17.98
N HIS A 153 8.04 -16.02 -17.33
CA HIS A 153 9.45 -16.30 -17.48
C HIS A 153 9.63 -17.27 -18.66
N ASP A 154 10.34 -16.82 -19.70
CA ASP A 154 10.58 -17.68 -20.87
C ASP A 154 11.33 -18.96 -20.46
N SER A 155 10.87 -20.10 -20.99
CA SER A 155 11.59 -21.36 -20.85
C SER A 155 12.97 -21.26 -21.51
N ARG A 156 13.99 -21.80 -20.85
CA ARG A 156 15.39 -21.83 -21.33
C ARG A 156 15.57 -22.51 -22.69
N ASP A 157 14.57 -23.27 -23.15
CA ASP A 157 14.61 -23.98 -24.43
C ASP A 157 14.47 -23.07 -25.66
N GLY A 158 14.38 -21.74 -25.48
CA GLY A 158 14.33 -20.78 -26.59
C GLY A 158 13.04 -20.83 -27.41
N SER A 159 12.11 -21.74 -27.09
CA SER A 159 10.76 -21.74 -27.62
C SER A 159 10.02 -20.51 -27.08
N LYS A 160 9.98 -19.44 -27.88
CA LYS A 160 9.27 -18.17 -27.65
C LYS A 160 7.73 -18.31 -27.59
N LYS A 161 7.21 -19.42 -27.07
CA LYS A 161 5.78 -19.49 -26.77
C LYS A 161 5.60 -18.73 -25.46
N SER A 162 5.11 -17.49 -25.57
CA SER A 162 4.83 -16.65 -24.39
C SER A 162 3.91 -17.44 -23.47
N ALA A 163 4.37 -17.70 -22.24
CA ALA A 163 3.62 -18.46 -21.23
C ALA A 163 2.20 -17.91 -20.99
N LEU A 164 1.97 -16.65 -21.35
CA LEU A 164 0.69 -15.96 -21.26
C LEU A 164 -0.34 -16.43 -22.30
N GLN A 165 0.08 -17.03 -23.42
CA GLN A 165 -0.82 -17.48 -24.48
C GLN A 165 -1.72 -18.65 -24.07
N ASP A 166 -1.30 -19.43 -23.08
CA ASP A 166 -2.03 -20.59 -22.59
C ASP A 166 -3.00 -20.22 -21.45
N ILE A 167 -3.05 -18.95 -21.04
CA ILE A 167 -3.98 -18.45 -20.03
C ILE A 167 -5.35 -18.21 -20.67
N GLU A 168 -6.40 -18.72 -20.03
CA GLU A 168 -7.80 -18.45 -20.38
C GLU A 168 -8.28 -17.17 -19.69
N HIS A 169 -8.10 -17.08 -18.37
CA HIS A 169 -8.40 -15.88 -17.58
C HIS A 169 -7.64 -15.91 -16.25
N ALA A 170 -7.63 -14.77 -15.57
CA ALA A 170 -7.08 -14.63 -14.22
C ALA A 170 -8.10 -13.97 -13.27
N GLU A 171 -8.07 -14.38 -12.01
CA GLU A 171 -8.95 -13.88 -10.95
C GLU A 171 -8.08 -13.27 -9.84
N PHE A 172 -8.26 -11.98 -9.58
CA PHE A 172 -7.49 -11.22 -8.60
C PHE A 172 -8.29 -10.96 -7.33
N PHE A 173 -7.66 -11.09 -6.18
CA PHE A 173 -8.24 -10.79 -4.87
C PHE A 173 -7.28 -9.93 -4.04
N LEU A 174 -7.79 -8.79 -3.55
CA LEU A 174 -7.00 -7.74 -2.86
C LEU A 174 -7.36 -7.57 -1.38
N GLY A 175 -8.38 -8.30 -0.91
CA GLY A 175 -8.80 -8.27 0.49
C GLY A 175 -9.90 -7.24 0.83
N PRO A 176 -10.09 -6.95 2.13
CA PRO A 176 -11.27 -6.24 2.62
C PRO A 176 -11.41 -4.79 2.15
N GLN A 177 -10.30 -4.09 1.91
CA GLN A 177 -10.33 -2.70 1.43
C GLN A 177 -10.95 -2.56 0.03
N TRP A 178 -11.01 -3.68 -0.73
CA TRP A 178 -11.67 -3.77 -2.03
C TRP A 178 -13.02 -4.51 -1.97
N GLY A 179 -13.60 -4.61 -0.77
CA GLY A 179 -14.92 -5.22 -0.56
C GLY A 179 -14.93 -6.74 -0.67
N ASN A 180 -13.79 -7.41 -0.48
CA ASN A 180 -13.65 -8.88 -0.59
C ASN A 180 -14.18 -9.44 -1.91
N LYS A 181 -13.97 -8.70 -3.01
CA LYS A 181 -14.41 -9.11 -4.35
C LYS A 181 -13.29 -9.81 -5.11
N ILE A 182 -13.70 -10.67 -6.04
CA ILE A 182 -12.82 -11.28 -7.04
C ILE A 182 -12.96 -10.46 -8.33
N PHE A 183 -11.84 -10.03 -8.88
CA PHE A 183 -11.76 -9.28 -10.13
C PHE A 183 -11.25 -10.20 -11.23
N LYS A 184 -12.12 -10.60 -12.16
CA LYS A 184 -11.77 -11.49 -13.26
C LYS A 184 -11.35 -10.69 -14.49
N GLU A 185 -10.20 -11.03 -15.06
CA GLU A 185 -9.64 -10.42 -16.26
C GLU A 185 -9.24 -11.46 -17.30
N GLU A 186 -9.35 -11.07 -18.57
CA GLU A 186 -8.99 -11.86 -19.73
C GLU A 186 -7.77 -11.24 -20.42
N PRO A 187 -6.98 -12.01 -21.19
CA PRO A 187 -5.87 -11.48 -21.98
C PRO A 187 -6.30 -10.36 -22.93
N LYS A 188 -5.69 -9.19 -22.77
CA LYS A 188 -5.90 -8.00 -23.61
C LYS A 188 -4.54 -7.49 -24.10
N ASN A 189 -4.34 -7.49 -25.42
CA ASN A 189 -3.10 -7.02 -26.05
C ASN A 189 -1.82 -7.68 -25.50
N GLY A 190 -1.88 -8.96 -25.14
CA GLY A 190 -0.74 -9.69 -24.57
C GLY A 190 -0.46 -9.41 -23.09
N LEU A 191 -1.33 -8.67 -22.40
CA LEU A 191 -1.26 -8.39 -20.97
C LEU A 191 -2.48 -8.99 -20.25
N ILE A 192 -2.29 -9.43 -19.00
CA ILE A 192 -3.37 -9.85 -18.10
C ILE A 192 -3.06 -9.22 -16.75
N GLY A 193 -3.96 -8.37 -16.26
CA GLY A 193 -3.73 -7.63 -15.02
C GLY A 193 -4.87 -6.69 -14.69
N ILE A 194 -4.74 -6.05 -13.54
CA ILE A 194 -5.66 -5.06 -13.00
C ILE A 194 -4.91 -3.79 -12.63
N SER A 195 -5.64 -2.67 -12.56
CA SER A 195 -5.16 -1.42 -11.98
C SER A 195 -6.05 -1.06 -10.79
N THR A 196 -5.46 -0.56 -9.70
CA THR A 196 -6.22 -0.09 -8.55
C THR A 196 -5.54 1.07 -7.84
N ALA A 197 -6.33 1.95 -7.23
CA ALA A 197 -5.80 3.03 -6.41
C ALA A 197 -5.50 2.51 -4.99
N ALA A 198 -4.31 2.82 -4.48
CA ALA A 198 -3.88 2.45 -3.14
C ALA A 198 -2.91 3.49 -2.56
N TYR A 199 -2.87 3.59 -1.23
CA TYR A 199 -1.99 4.51 -0.49
C TYR A 199 -0.91 3.78 0.32
N GLY A 200 -0.92 2.45 0.32
CA GLY A 200 -0.03 1.64 1.15
C GLY A 200 0.02 0.19 0.68
N PRO A 201 0.93 -0.61 1.25
CA PRO A 201 1.22 -1.96 0.78
C PRO A 201 0.09 -2.94 1.09
N PHE A 202 -0.06 -3.96 0.25
CA PHE A 202 -1.07 -5.00 0.41
C PHE A 202 -0.67 -6.32 -0.27
N LEU A 203 -1.30 -7.42 0.14
CA LEU A 203 -1.14 -8.73 -0.49
C LEU A 203 -2.16 -8.89 -1.62
N CYS A 204 -1.68 -9.23 -2.81
CA CYS A 204 -2.52 -9.64 -3.94
C CYS A 204 -2.46 -11.16 -4.09
N LEU A 205 -3.62 -11.80 -4.17
CA LEU A 205 -3.74 -13.20 -4.58
C LEU A 205 -4.29 -13.24 -6.01
N CYS A 206 -3.76 -14.14 -6.83
CA CYS A 206 -4.21 -14.33 -8.19
C CYS A 206 -4.37 -15.82 -8.50
N ARG A 207 -5.53 -16.20 -9.02
CA ARG A 207 -5.78 -17.52 -9.57
C ARG A 207 -5.78 -17.45 -11.08
N VAL A 208 -4.89 -18.20 -11.71
CA VAL A 208 -4.75 -18.26 -13.16
C VAL A 208 -5.36 -19.56 -13.65
N THR A 209 -6.37 -19.45 -14.52
CA THR A 209 -6.96 -20.61 -15.19
C THR A 209 -6.37 -20.71 -16.59
N LEU A 210 -5.70 -21.82 -16.87
CA LEU A 210 -5.15 -22.13 -18.18
C LEU A 210 -6.23 -22.73 -19.10
N LYS A 211 -6.01 -22.67 -20.42
CA LYS A 211 -6.92 -23.23 -21.44
C LYS A 211 -7.16 -24.73 -21.29
N ASN A 212 -6.21 -25.46 -20.70
CA ASN A 212 -6.35 -26.88 -20.35
C ASN A 212 -7.13 -27.12 -19.04
N LYS A 213 -7.74 -26.07 -18.46
CA LYS A 213 -8.48 -26.06 -17.19
C LYS A 213 -7.65 -26.27 -15.93
N GLU A 214 -6.32 -26.29 -16.07
CA GLU A 214 -5.43 -26.27 -14.92
C GLU A 214 -5.46 -24.90 -14.23
N VAL A 215 -5.33 -24.93 -12.91
CA VAL A 215 -5.40 -23.74 -12.06
C VAL A 215 -4.07 -23.55 -11.35
N ILE A 216 -3.49 -22.37 -11.49
CA ILE A 216 -2.26 -21.96 -10.82
C ILE A 216 -2.57 -20.83 -9.84
N GLU A 217 -2.08 -20.94 -8.62
CA GLU A 217 -2.22 -19.90 -7.60
C GLU A 217 -0.92 -19.12 -7.46
N LEU A 218 -1.02 -17.80 -7.57
CA LEU A 218 0.06 -16.84 -7.45
C LEU A 218 -0.26 -15.87 -6.30
N SER A 219 0.78 -15.37 -5.65
CA SER A 219 0.65 -14.34 -4.63
C SER A 219 1.77 -13.32 -4.76
N HIS A 220 1.47 -12.04 -4.56
CA HIS A 220 2.46 -10.97 -4.64
C HIS A 220 2.20 -9.91 -3.59
N TYR A 221 3.25 -9.55 -2.84
CA TYR A 221 3.20 -8.42 -1.92
C TYR A 221 3.48 -7.14 -2.71
N VAL A 222 2.47 -6.30 -2.86
CA VAL A 222 2.57 -4.99 -3.51
C VAL A 222 3.14 -4.03 -2.49
N ASP A 223 4.42 -3.67 -2.64
CA ASP A 223 5.10 -2.71 -1.79
C ASP A 223 5.10 -1.31 -2.42
N PHE A 224 5.46 -0.32 -1.61
CA PHE A 224 5.49 1.08 -2.00
C PHE A 224 6.87 1.69 -1.72
N GLU A 225 7.92 0.88 -1.61
CA GLU A 225 9.26 1.39 -1.28
C GLU A 225 9.82 2.25 -2.42
N MET A 226 9.44 1.94 -3.67
CA MET A 226 9.78 2.72 -4.86
C MET A 226 9.12 4.11 -4.91
N ARG A 227 8.20 4.43 -3.99
CA ARG A 227 7.53 5.74 -3.93
C ARG A 227 8.51 6.93 -3.85
N GLN A 228 9.65 6.72 -3.18
CA GLN A 228 10.65 7.75 -2.93
C GLN A 228 11.30 8.27 -4.23
N ILE A 229 11.29 7.47 -5.30
CA ILE A 229 11.82 7.87 -6.61
C ILE A 229 10.95 8.97 -7.23
N PHE A 230 9.65 8.95 -6.98
CA PHE A 230 8.71 9.94 -7.52
C PHE A 230 8.72 11.23 -6.71
N ASP A 231 8.93 11.14 -5.40
CA ASP A 231 8.98 12.30 -4.50
C ASP A 231 10.11 13.29 -4.82
N LYS A 232 11.18 12.84 -5.49
CA LYS A 232 12.32 13.69 -5.87
C LYS A 232 12.12 14.48 -7.16
N ARG A 233 11.04 14.22 -7.92
CA ARG A 233 10.79 14.86 -9.22
C ARG A 233 9.81 16.03 -9.15
N THR A 234 9.19 16.25 -8.00
CA THR A 234 8.24 17.34 -7.72
C THR A 234 8.88 18.38 -6.84
#